data_AF-A0A1C6SQV9-F1
#
_entry.id   AF-A0A1C6SQV9-F1
#
_cell.length_a   1.000
_cell.length_b   1.000
_cell.length_c   1.000
_cell.angle_alpha   90.00
_cell.angle_beta   90.00
_cell.angle_gamma   90.00
#
_symmetry.space_group_name_H-M   'P 1'
#
loop_
_entity.id
_entity.type
_entity.pdbx_description
1 polymer ?
#
loop_
_entity_poly.entity_id
_entity_poly.type
_entity_poly.pdbx_seq_one_letter_code
_entity_poly.pdbx_strand_id
1 'polypeptide(L)' 'MLSDPQSQYEAIQRREERLDGSFLTAVKTTGTYCRPSCRAKTPGK' A
#
# COMPACT_ATOMS: atom_id res chain seq x y z
N MET A 1 8.74 5.73 14.13
CA MET A 1 9.58 5.49 12.94
C MET A 1 8.89 4.42 12.11
N LEU A 2 8.09 4.79 11.10
CA LEU A 2 7.46 3.81 10.19
C LEU A 2 8.53 3.28 9.22
N SER A 3 9.41 2.42 9.74
CA SER A 3 10.50 1.79 8.97
C SER A 3 10.36 0.28 8.93
N ASP A 4 9.32 -0.27 9.56
CA ASP A 4 9.06 -1.70 9.55
C ASP A 4 8.15 -2.07 8.34
N PRO A 5 8.63 -2.93 7.43
CA PRO A 5 7.88 -3.31 6.24
C PRO A 5 6.60 -4.11 6.57
N GLN A 6 6.51 -4.77 7.73
CA GLN A 6 5.27 -5.45 8.13
C GLN A 6 4.18 -4.43 8.46
N SER A 7 4.52 -3.38 9.21
CA SER A 7 3.59 -2.30 9.56
C SER A 7 3.05 -1.57 8.33
N GLN A 8 3.89 -1.35 7.31
CA GLN A 8 3.46 -0.79 6.02
C GLN A 8 2.52 -1.72 5.27
N TYR A 9 2.81 -3.04 5.29
CA TYR A 9 1.96 -4.04 4.64
C TYR A 9 0.59 -4.16 5.33
N GLU A 10 0.55 -4.17 6.66
CA GLU A 10 -0.69 -4.14 7.43
C GLU A 10 -1.51 -2.89 7.14
N ALA A 11 -0.88 -1.73 7.06
CA ALA A 11 -1.55 -0.49 6.71
C ALA A 11 -2.22 -0.52 5.32
N ILE A 12 -1.56 -1.13 4.34
CA ILE A 12 -2.13 -1.36 3.00
C ILE A 12 -3.32 -2.32 3.09
N GLN A 13 -3.22 -3.38 3.90
CA GLN A 13 -4.35 -4.31 4.10
C GLN A 13 -5.54 -3.65 4.81
N ARG A 14 -5.27 -2.79 5.80
CA ARG A 14 -6.28 -2.03 6.55
C ARG A 14 -6.85 -0.85 5.78
N ARG A 15 -6.26 -0.50 4.63
CA ARG A 15 -6.66 0.62 3.76
C ARG A 15 -6.63 1.96 4.48
N GLU A 16 -5.56 2.18 5.23
CA GLU A 16 -5.38 3.39 6.05
C GLU A 16 -5.13 4.63 5.19
N GLU A 17 -6.13 5.52 5.10
CA GLU A 17 -6.02 6.82 4.41
C GLU A 17 -5.01 7.77 5.09
N ARG A 18 -4.70 7.55 6.37
CA ARG A 18 -3.73 8.37 7.11
C ARG A 18 -2.31 8.21 6.56
N LEU A 19 -2.05 7.12 5.85
CA LEU A 19 -0.75 6.78 5.30
C LEU A 19 -0.62 7.11 3.82
N ASP A 20 -1.67 7.64 3.20
CA ASP A 20 -1.75 8.01 1.79
C ASP A 20 -0.67 9.03 1.38
N GLY A 21 -0.28 9.91 2.31
CA GLY A 21 0.85 10.84 2.16
C GLY A 21 2.16 10.40 2.83
N SER A 22 2.17 9.25 3.51
CA SER A 22 3.37 8.73 4.18
C SER A 22 4.18 7.80 3.30
N PHE A 23 3.53 6.97 2.48
CA PHE A 23 4.20 6.11 1.51
C PHE A 23 3.24 5.63 0.39
N LEU A 24 3.83 5.15 -0.70
CA LEU A 24 3.11 4.60 -1.86
C LEU A 24 3.52 3.15 -2.06
N THR A 25 2.58 2.33 -2.54
CA THR A 25 2.82 0.92 -2.86
C THR A 25 3.02 0.77 -4.36
N ALA A 26 4.17 0.22 -4.76
CA ALA A 26 4.44 -0.08 -6.16
C ALA A 26 3.95 -1.48 -6.53
N VAL A 27 3.09 -1.58 -7.55
CA VAL A 27 2.68 -2.86 -8.11
C VAL A 27 3.70 -3.28 -9.16
N LYS A 28 4.57 -4.24 -8.81
CA LYS A 28 5.66 -4.69 -9.71
C LYS A 28 5.16 -5.26 -11.03
N THR A 29 3.95 -5.81 -11.06
CA THR A 29 3.37 -6.46 -12.25
C THR A 29 2.84 -5.47 -13.27
N THR A 30 2.20 -4.38 -12.84
CA THR A 30 1.65 -3.34 -13.73
C THR A 30 2.53 -2.10 -13.82
N GLY A 31 3.53 -1.94 -12.96
CA GLY A 31 4.36 -0.73 -12.87
C GLY A 31 3.61 0.50 -12.34
N THR A 32 2.39 0.31 -11.81
CA THR A 32 1.57 1.39 -11.26
C THR A 32 1.85 1.58 -9.77
N TYR A 33 1.83 2.83 -9.33
CA TYR A 33 1.84 3.16 -7.91
C TYR A 33 0.41 3.32 -7.41
N CYS A 34 0.07 2.55 -6.39
CA CYS A 34 -1.17 2.67 -5.65
C CYS A 34 -0.90 3.28 -4.28
N ARG A 35 -1.93 3.94 -3.76
CA ARG A 35 -1.90 4.45 -2.39
C ARG A 35 -2.37 3.35 -1.43
N PRO A 36 -1.97 3.37 -0.14
CA PRO A 36 -2.42 2.37 0.83
C PRO A 36 -3.95 2.32 0.99
N SER A 37 -4.66 3.42 0.75
CA SER A 37 -6.13 3.48 0.75
C SER A 37 -6.79 2.87 -0.49
N CYS A 38 -6.01 2.54 -1.52
CA CYS A 38 -6.53 2.19 -2.83
C CYS A 38 -7.35 0.91 -2.75
N ARG A 39 -8.60 0.98 -3.22
CA ARG A 39 -9.51 -0.18 -3.31
C ARG A 39 -9.18 -1.12 -4.47
N ALA A 40 -8.12 -0.86 -5.23
CA ALA A 40 -7.69 -1.71 -6.32
C ALA A 40 -7.45 -3.14 -5.81
N LYS A 41 -7.92 -4.13 -6.57
CA LYS A 41 -7.65 -5.53 -6.26
C LYS A 41 -6.16 -5.78 -6.39
N THR A 42 -5.55 -6.38 -5.37
CA THR A 42 -4.16 -6.84 -5.45
C THR A 42 -4.06 -7.84 -6.60
N PRO A 43 -3.24 -7.58 -7.63
CA PRO A 43 -3.10 -8.48 -8.76
C PRO A 43 -2.49 -9.80 -8.28
N GLY A 44 -3.21 -10.90 -8.46
CA GLY A 44 -2.85 -12.23 -7.94
C GLY A 44 -3.88 -12.88 -7.01
N LYS A 45 -5.07 -12.27 -6.82
CA LYS A 45 -6.26 -12.93 -6.26
C LYS A 45 -7.36 -13.08 -7.30
#